data_AF-X1C1V7-F1
#
_entry.id   AF-X1C1V7-F1
#
_cell.length_a   1.000
_cell.length_b   1.000
_cell.length_c   1.000
_cell.angle_alpha   90.00
_cell.angle_beta   90.00
_cell.angle_gamma   90.00
#
_symmetry.space_group_name_H-M   'P 1'
#
loop_
_entity.id
_entity.type
_entity.pdbx_description
1 polymer ?
#
loop_
_entity_poly.entity_id
_entity_poly.type
_entity_poly.pdbx_seq_one_letter_code
_entity_poly.pdbx_strand_id
1 'polypeptide(L)'
;MEVISKMGFESYFLITQDFVNYAKDKDIIVGPGRGSAAGSIASYCLNITDLDPLKHGLLFERFLNPGRISMPDIDIDFADDRRDEVVEYVVNKYGKDHVAQIVTFGTMKARNAVRDTGRALGMTYGDVDRVAKLIPMGKDLDGSLKLSSDLKKLYDGDGDVKRLIDLAKKLEGCVRHVSVHAAGVVIGDKPLTEYLPIQYAPKGDISTVTQYSMYEIEALGLLKMDFLGLANLTIIQRALKIIEAVHGK
;
A
#
# COMPACT_ATOMS: atom_id res chain seq x y z
N MET A 1 -13.64 24.16 -7.52
CA MET A 1 -14.94 23.46 -7.50
C MET A 1 -15.40 23.04 -8.88
N GLU A 2 -15.41 23.92 -9.89
CA GLU A 2 -15.89 23.57 -11.25
C GLU A 2 -15.25 22.30 -11.84
N VAL A 3 -13.93 22.15 -11.74
CA VAL A 3 -13.22 20.95 -12.23
C VAL A 3 -13.63 19.68 -11.49
N ILE A 4 -13.72 19.74 -10.15
CA ILE A 4 -14.11 18.60 -9.30
C ILE A 4 -15.52 18.12 -9.70
N SER A 5 -16.45 19.07 -9.90
CA SER A 5 -17.81 18.74 -10.29
C SER A 5 -17.96 18.24 -11.72
N LYS A 6 -17.22 18.84 -12.67
CA LYS A 6 -17.20 18.34 -14.05
C LYS A 6 -16.66 16.91 -14.15
N MET A 7 -15.76 16.52 -13.26
CA MET A 7 -15.18 15.18 -13.21
C MET A 7 -15.96 14.19 -12.35
N GLY A 8 -16.95 14.65 -11.56
CA GLY A 8 -17.79 13.79 -10.72
C GLY A 8 -17.11 13.27 -9.46
N PHE A 9 -16.15 14.01 -8.89
CA PHE A 9 -15.38 13.58 -7.72
C PHE A 9 -15.86 14.19 -6.41
N GLU A 10 -17.06 14.76 -6.34
CA GLU A 10 -17.59 15.36 -5.10
C GLU A 10 -17.73 14.34 -3.98
N SER A 11 -18.33 13.18 -4.27
CA SER A 11 -18.50 12.10 -3.29
C SER A 11 -17.16 11.60 -2.76
N TYR A 12 -16.13 11.55 -3.62
CA TYR A 12 -14.78 11.17 -3.23
C TYR A 12 -14.22 12.12 -2.16
N PHE A 13 -14.31 13.43 -2.40
CA PHE A 13 -13.89 14.43 -1.43
C PHE A 13 -14.68 14.39 -0.13
N LEU A 14 -15.99 14.14 -0.19
CA LEU A 14 -16.84 14.06 1.00
C LEU A 14 -16.53 12.83 1.85
N ILE A 15 -16.30 11.68 1.21
CA ILE A 15 -15.87 10.45 1.91
C ILE A 15 -14.52 10.70 2.58
N THR A 16 -13.55 11.29 1.86
CA THR A 16 -12.22 11.60 2.42
C THR A 16 -12.29 12.58 3.58
N GLN A 17 -13.04 13.68 3.43
CA GLN A 17 -13.24 14.66 4.48
C GLN A 17 -13.84 14.02 5.73
N ASP A 18 -14.79 13.10 5.56
CA ASP A 18 -15.51 12.49 6.65
C ASP A 18 -14.61 11.67 7.58
N PHE A 19 -13.84 10.71 7.04
CA PHE A 19 -12.98 9.90 7.87
C PHE A 19 -11.75 10.67 8.40
N VAL A 20 -11.28 11.70 7.68
CA VAL A 20 -10.20 12.58 8.18
C VAL A 20 -10.69 13.39 9.38
N ASN A 21 -11.89 13.97 9.29
CA ASN A 21 -12.43 14.75 10.41
C ASN A 21 -12.81 13.86 11.58
N TYR A 22 -13.34 12.65 11.35
CA TYR A 22 -13.50 11.65 12.41
C TYR A 22 -12.19 11.36 13.14
N ALA A 23 -11.10 11.13 12.39
CA ALA A 23 -9.79 10.87 12.98
C ALA A 23 -9.32 12.04 13.86
N LYS A 24 -9.42 13.27 13.32
CA LYS A 24 -9.07 14.50 14.07
C LYS A 24 -9.93 14.68 15.32
N ASP A 25 -11.23 14.45 15.25
CA ASP A 25 -12.17 14.54 16.38
C ASP A 25 -11.93 13.47 17.47
N LYS A 26 -11.28 12.36 17.11
CA LYS A 26 -10.85 11.29 18.03
C LYS A 26 -9.42 11.43 18.51
N ASP A 27 -8.83 12.60 18.31
CA ASP A 27 -7.43 12.88 18.61
C ASP A 27 -6.48 11.88 17.93
N ILE A 28 -6.79 11.38 16.74
CA ILE A 28 -5.87 10.58 15.93
C ILE A 28 -5.10 11.56 15.06
N ILE A 29 -3.76 11.59 15.19
CA ILE A 29 -2.95 12.46 14.36
C ILE A 29 -3.06 12.02 12.90
N VAL A 30 -3.44 12.98 12.06
CA VAL A 30 -3.47 12.86 10.60
C VAL A 30 -2.28 13.64 10.04
N GLY A 31 -1.64 13.11 9.00
CA GLY A 31 -0.58 13.82 8.30
C GLY A 31 -1.10 15.10 7.62
N PRO A 32 -0.24 16.10 7.39
CA PRO A 32 -0.64 17.40 6.86
C PRO A 32 -1.09 17.38 5.38
N GLY A 33 -0.98 16.22 4.72
CA GLY A 33 -1.28 16.02 3.31
C GLY A 33 -0.09 15.40 2.57
N ARG A 34 -0.37 14.38 1.75
CA ARG A 34 0.62 13.66 0.95
C ARG A 34 0.39 13.88 -0.55
N GLY A 35 1.48 13.83 -1.31
CA GLY A 35 1.42 13.85 -2.77
C GLY A 35 0.84 15.15 -3.33
N SER A 36 0.10 15.05 -4.43
CA SER A 36 -0.50 16.21 -5.09
C SER A 36 -1.75 16.72 -4.39
N ALA A 37 -2.37 15.94 -3.49
CA ALA A 37 -3.58 16.35 -2.76
C ALA A 37 -3.40 17.66 -1.97
N ALA A 38 -2.19 17.95 -1.49
CA ALA A 38 -1.84 19.20 -0.81
C ALA A 38 -1.92 20.45 -1.70
N GLY A 39 -1.95 20.30 -3.04
CA GLY A 39 -2.14 21.40 -3.99
C GLY A 39 -3.60 21.85 -4.14
N SER A 40 -4.55 21.15 -3.52
CA SER A 40 -5.97 21.45 -3.64
C SER A 40 -6.46 22.35 -2.52
N ILE A 41 -6.87 23.58 -2.88
CA ILE A 41 -7.52 24.49 -1.93
C ILE A 41 -8.82 23.92 -1.37
N ALA A 42 -9.53 23.09 -2.15
CA ALA A 42 -10.71 22.40 -1.67
C ALA A 42 -10.36 21.38 -0.57
N SER A 43 -9.24 20.66 -0.70
CA SER A 43 -8.77 19.73 0.33
C SER A 43 -8.41 20.47 1.61
N TYR A 44 -7.76 21.63 1.50
CA TYR A 44 -7.46 22.49 2.64
C TYR A 44 -8.73 23.02 3.32
N CYS A 45 -9.67 23.58 2.55
CA CYS A 45 -10.94 24.11 3.10
C CYS A 45 -11.82 23.03 3.73
N LEU A 46 -11.74 21.79 3.24
CA LEU A 46 -12.46 20.63 3.80
C LEU A 46 -11.72 19.95 4.95
N ASN A 47 -10.59 20.52 5.42
CA ASN A 47 -9.77 19.97 6.49
C ASN A 47 -9.20 18.57 6.18
N ILE A 48 -9.11 18.20 4.89
CA ILE A 48 -8.44 16.98 4.41
C ILE A 48 -6.92 17.14 4.52
N THR A 49 -6.40 18.34 4.21
CA THR A 49 -4.98 18.68 4.28
C THR A 49 -4.78 19.90 5.18
N ASP A 50 -3.65 19.99 5.88
CA ASP A 50 -3.35 21.08 6.81
C ASP A 50 -2.47 22.19 6.19
N LEU A 51 -2.02 22.00 4.94
CA LEU A 51 -1.19 22.96 4.21
C LEU A 51 -2.04 23.91 3.37
N ASP A 52 -1.85 25.23 3.55
CA ASP A 52 -2.44 26.26 2.69
C ASP A 52 -1.71 26.27 1.32
N PRO A 53 -2.36 25.81 0.23
CA PRO A 53 -1.70 25.71 -1.06
C PRO A 53 -1.36 27.08 -1.66
N LEU A 54 -2.14 28.12 -1.36
CA LEU A 54 -1.92 29.45 -1.92
C LEU A 54 -0.68 30.11 -1.32
N LYS A 55 -0.50 29.95 0.00
CA LYS A 55 0.69 30.43 0.71
C LYS A 55 1.98 29.80 0.20
N HIS A 56 1.91 28.52 -0.21
CA HIS A 56 3.07 27.74 -0.63
C HIS A 56 3.22 27.62 -2.15
N GLY A 57 2.37 28.28 -2.95
CA GLY A 57 2.41 28.21 -4.41
C GLY A 57 2.17 26.80 -4.96
N LEU A 58 1.40 25.97 -4.24
CA LEU A 58 1.05 24.62 -4.66
C LEU A 58 -0.09 24.69 -5.68
N LEU A 59 0.04 23.92 -6.76
CA LEU A 59 -0.85 24.00 -7.92
C LEU A 59 -1.93 22.91 -7.89
N PHE A 60 -3.19 23.31 -8.08
CA PHE A 60 -4.32 22.39 -8.16
C PHE A 60 -4.24 21.47 -9.39
N GLU A 61 -3.72 21.94 -10.50
CA GLU A 61 -3.62 21.21 -11.77
C GLU A 61 -2.65 20.02 -11.70
N ARG A 62 -1.75 20.02 -10.72
CA ARG A 62 -0.89 18.87 -10.41
C ARG A 62 -1.68 17.76 -9.71
N PHE A 63 -2.76 18.10 -9.02
CA PHE A 63 -3.67 17.16 -8.39
C PHE A 63 -4.72 16.65 -9.37
N LEU A 64 -5.50 17.57 -9.96
CA LEU A 64 -6.54 17.25 -10.94
C LEU A 64 -6.31 18.07 -12.19
N ASN A 65 -5.92 17.41 -13.28
CA ASN A 65 -5.70 18.04 -14.56
C ASN A 65 -6.98 18.04 -15.40
N PRO A 66 -7.57 19.21 -15.75
CA PRO A 66 -8.78 19.26 -16.57
C PRO A 66 -8.64 18.62 -17.95
N GLY A 67 -7.42 18.57 -18.51
CA GLY A 67 -7.12 17.96 -19.81
C GLY A 67 -6.94 16.43 -19.75
N ARG A 68 -6.95 15.83 -18.56
CA ARG A 68 -6.82 14.38 -18.36
C ARG A 68 -7.76 13.92 -17.25
N ILE A 69 -8.86 13.27 -17.62
CA ILE A 69 -9.76 12.65 -16.65
C ILE A 69 -9.12 11.37 -16.14
N SER A 70 -8.58 11.43 -14.94
CA SER A 70 -8.10 10.28 -14.17
C SER A 70 -8.62 10.39 -12.74
N MET A 71 -8.82 9.24 -12.10
CA MET A 71 -9.23 9.19 -10.71
C MET A 71 -8.16 9.87 -9.82
N PRO A 72 -8.54 10.78 -8.92
CA PRO A 72 -7.61 11.36 -7.96
C PRO A 72 -7.19 10.30 -6.95
N ASP A 73 -5.92 10.33 -6.56
CA ASP A 73 -5.37 9.49 -5.49
C ASP A 73 -5.03 10.40 -4.30
N ILE A 74 -5.91 10.41 -3.29
CA ILE A 74 -5.67 11.08 -2.01
C ILE A 74 -5.21 10.03 -1.01
N ASP A 75 -3.89 9.94 -0.85
CA ASP A 75 -3.26 9.19 0.22
C ASP A 75 -3.38 9.95 1.54
N ILE A 76 -3.93 9.31 2.58
CA ILE A 76 -4.01 9.90 3.92
C ILE A 76 -3.15 9.09 4.90
N ASP A 77 -2.29 9.82 5.62
CA ASP A 77 -1.41 9.28 6.64
C ASP A 77 -2.04 9.44 8.03
N PHE A 78 -2.02 8.39 8.84
CA PHE A 78 -2.50 8.34 10.21
C PHE A 78 -1.39 7.84 11.14
N ALA A 79 -1.50 8.14 12.44
CA ALA A 79 -0.73 7.44 13.47
C ALA A 79 -0.91 5.92 13.34
N ASP A 80 0.19 5.18 13.20
CA ASP A 80 0.18 3.76 12.88
C ASP A 80 -0.52 2.90 13.93
N ASP A 81 -0.46 3.28 15.21
CA ASP A 81 -1.07 2.57 16.33
C ASP A 81 -2.57 2.83 16.49
N ARG A 82 -3.13 3.78 15.72
CA ARG A 82 -4.56 4.13 15.74
C ARG A 82 -5.24 4.14 14.37
N ARG A 83 -4.50 3.81 13.30
CA ARG A 83 -5.01 3.76 11.92
C ARG A 83 -6.20 2.81 11.79
N ASP A 84 -6.20 1.70 12.51
CA ASP A 84 -7.27 0.70 12.43
C ASP A 84 -8.60 1.21 13.02
N GLU A 85 -8.59 2.18 13.94
CA GLU A 85 -9.82 2.83 14.44
C GLU A 85 -10.54 3.61 13.33
N VAL A 86 -9.79 4.23 12.41
CA VAL A 86 -10.35 4.97 11.27
C VAL A 86 -10.92 4.00 10.25
N VAL A 87 -10.21 2.91 10.00
CA VAL A 87 -10.67 1.83 9.11
C VAL A 87 -11.94 1.19 9.65
N GLU A 88 -12.02 0.91 10.96
CA GLU A 88 -13.22 0.38 11.61
C GLU A 88 -14.40 1.36 11.52
N TYR A 89 -14.14 2.67 11.67
CA TYR A 89 -15.16 3.70 11.47
C TYR A 89 -15.77 3.64 10.06
N VAL A 90 -14.93 3.56 9.03
CA VAL A 90 -15.37 3.46 7.63
C VAL A 90 -16.20 2.19 7.41
N VAL A 91 -15.75 1.04 7.95
CA VAL A 91 -16.49 -0.23 7.88
C VAL A 91 -17.87 -0.12 8.55
N ASN A 92 -17.93 0.50 9.73
CA ASN A 92 -19.19 0.67 10.46
C ASN A 92 -20.14 1.67 9.77
N LYS A 93 -19.59 2.68 9.09
CA LYS A 93 -20.36 3.71 8.41
C LYS A 93 -20.95 3.23 7.08
N TYR A 94 -20.16 2.56 6.26
CA TYR A 94 -20.58 2.15 4.91
C TYR A 94 -21.09 0.71 4.84
N GLY A 95 -20.85 -0.11 5.86
CA GLY A 95 -21.32 -1.49 5.94
C GLY A 95 -20.19 -2.51 5.71
N LYS A 96 -20.23 -3.60 6.47
CA LYS A 96 -19.20 -4.67 6.46
C LYS A 96 -19.10 -5.41 5.13
N ASP A 97 -20.17 -5.43 4.35
CA ASP A 97 -20.28 -6.03 3.03
C ASP A 97 -19.91 -5.05 1.89
N HIS A 98 -19.82 -3.76 2.18
CA HIS A 98 -19.47 -2.69 1.23
C HIS A 98 -17.99 -2.28 1.31
N VAL A 99 -17.28 -2.68 2.37
CA VAL A 99 -15.89 -2.30 2.63
C VAL A 99 -15.03 -3.56 2.80
N ALA A 100 -13.89 -3.59 2.12
CA ALA A 100 -12.88 -4.65 2.28
C ALA A 100 -11.47 -4.08 2.12
N GLN A 101 -10.49 -4.75 2.71
CA GLN A 101 -9.09 -4.46 2.41
C GLN A 101 -8.71 -5.03 1.04
N ILE A 102 -7.71 -4.44 0.40
CA ILE A 102 -7.21 -4.93 -0.88
C ILE A 102 -6.19 -6.06 -0.64
N VAL A 103 -6.22 -7.13 -1.44
CA VAL A 103 -5.19 -8.18 -1.39
C VAL A 103 -3.90 -7.73 -2.08
N THR A 104 -2.77 -8.14 -1.49
CA THR A 104 -1.46 -8.08 -2.14
C THR A 104 -0.93 -9.49 -2.33
N PHE A 105 -0.38 -9.76 -3.52
CA PHE A 105 0.27 -11.02 -3.83
C PHE A 105 1.77 -10.90 -3.62
N GLY A 106 2.31 -11.68 -2.67
CA GLY A 106 3.75 -11.79 -2.47
C GLY A 106 4.36 -12.71 -3.53
N THR A 107 5.19 -12.18 -4.43
CA THR A 107 5.86 -12.96 -5.47
C THR A 107 7.24 -13.46 -5.07
N MET A 108 7.71 -14.54 -5.70
CA MET A 108 9.04 -15.08 -5.51
C MET A 108 10.10 -14.22 -6.22
N LYS A 109 10.69 -13.27 -5.49
CA LYS A 109 11.87 -12.53 -5.96
C LYS A 109 13.10 -13.45 -6.04
N ALA A 110 14.05 -13.19 -6.93
CA ALA A 110 15.28 -13.96 -7.19
C ALA A 110 15.85 -14.74 -6.00
N ARG A 111 16.19 -14.04 -4.91
CA ARG A 111 16.77 -14.65 -3.70
C ARG A 111 15.85 -15.67 -3.04
N ASN A 112 14.56 -15.37 -2.95
CA ASN A 112 13.57 -16.26 -2.35
C ASN A 112 13.23 -17.43 -3.29
N ALA A 113 13.21 -17.19 -4.60
CA ALA A 113 13.09 -18.26 -5.59
C ALA A 113 14.21 -19.30 -5.43
N VAL A 114 15.47 -18.85 -5.29
CA VAL A 114 16.61 -19.73 -5.03
C VAL A 114 16.50 -20.44 -3.69
N ARG A 115 16.14 -19.73 -2.61
CA ARG A 115 16.00 -20.34 -1.27
C ARG A 115 14.95 -21.44 -1.22
N ASP A 116 13.78 -21.18 -1.78
CA ASP A 116 12.68 -22.14 -1.76
C ASP A 116 12.96 -23.33 -2.69
N THR A 117 13.58 -23.10 -3.85
CA THR A 117 13.99 -24.16 -4.77
C THR A 117 15.04 -25.07 -4.13
N GLY A 118 16.07 -24.49 -3.49
CA GLY A 118 17.12 -25.26 -2.83
C GLY A 118 16.59 -26.13 -1.69
N ARG A 119 15.64 -25.59 -0.91
CA ARG A 119 14.92 -26.38 0.11
C ARG A 119 14.16 -27.55 -0.49
N ALA A 120 13.46 -27.34 -1.62
CA ALA A 120 12.73 -28.41 -2.30
C ALA A 120 13.64 -29.48 -2.91
N LEU A 121 14.87 -29.11 -3.30
CA LEU A 121 15.90 -30.03 -3.80
C LEU A 121 16.66 -30.78 -2.69
N GLY A 122 16.37 -30.49 -1.41
CA GLY A 122 17.06 -31.12 -0.28
C GLY A 122 18.48 -30.60 -0.04
N MET A 123 18.85 -29.45 -0.59
CA MET A 123 20.15 -28.81 -0.36
C MET A 123 20.23 -28.23 1.06
N THR A 124 21.45 -28.12 1.59
CA THR A 124 21.64 -27.52 2.92
C THR A 124 21.33 -26.02 2.89
N TYR A 125 20.83 -25.48 4.02
CA TYR A 125 20.55 -24.04 4.12
C TYR A 125 21.80 -23.18 3.85
N GLY A 126 22.98 -23.63 4.32
CA GLY A 126 24.23 -22.90 4.15
C GLY A 126 24.64 -22.77 2.68
N ASP A 127 24.52 -23.85 1.91
CA ASP A 127 24.86 -23.84 0.49
C ASP A 127 23.93 -22.93 -0.31
N VAL A 128 22.63 -23.01 -0.02
CA VAL A 128 21.61 -22.22 -0.70
C VAL A 128 21.72 -20.73 -0.34
N ASP A 129 21.95 -20.40 0.93
CA ASP A 129 22.11 -19.00 1.37
C ASP A 129 23.38 -18.36 0.80
N ARG A 130 24.46 -19.14 0.64
CA ARG A 130 25.69 -18.69 -0.05
C ARG A 130 25.38 -18.26 -1.49
N VAL A 131 24.64 -19.07 -2.24
CA VAL A 131 24.22 -18.72 -3.62
C VAL A 131 23.29 -17.50 -3.61
N ALA A 132 22.28 -17.49 -2.72
CA ALA A 132 21.28 -16.41 -2.68
C ALA A 132 21.90 -15.03 -2.33
N LYS A 133 22.95 -14.97 -1.52
CA LYS A 133 23.65 -13.73 -1.17
C LYS A 133 24.40 -13.09 -2.34
N LEU A 134 24.82 -13.88 -3.32
CA LEU A 134 25.53 -13.41 -4.52
C LEU A 134 24.61 -12.75 -5.55
N ILE A 135 23.29 -12.86 -5.37
CA ILE A 135 22.26 -12.21 -6.19
C ILE A 135 22.13 -10.75 -5.73
N PRO A 136 22.41 -9.75 -6.58
CA PRO A 136 22.20 -8.34 -6.27
C PRO A 136 20.76 -8.02 -5.89
N MET A 137 20.54 -7.04 -4.99
CA MET A 137 19.18 -6.60 -4.67
C MET A 137 18.51 -5.96 -5.89
N GLY A 138 17.22 -6.26 -6.09
CA GLY A 138 16.42 -5.67 -7.17
C GLY A 138 16.73 -6.18 -8.57
N LYS A 139 17.51 -7.25 -8.71
CA LYS A 139 17.78 -7.92 -9.99
C LYS A 139 17.08 -9.28 -10.05
N ASP A 140 16.66 -9.63 -11.26
CA ASP A 140 16.19 -10.98 -11.60
C ASP A 140 17.39 -11.95 -11.71
N LEU A 141 17.12 -13.25 -11.82
CA LEU A 141 18.19 -14.25 -11.86
C LEU A 141 19.04 -14.16 -13.13
N ASP A 142 18.44 -13.83 -14.28
CA ASP A 142 19.16 -13.66 -15.54
C ASP A 142 20.08 -12.43 -15.53
N GLY A 143 19.60 -11.31 -15.03
CA GLY A 143 20.42 -10.11 -14.83
C GLY A 143 21.50 -10.31 -13.77
N SER A 144 21.20 -11.07 -12.72
CA SER A 144 22.16 -11.40 -11.67
C SER A 144 23.34 -12.23 -12.17
N LEU A 145 23.10 -13.20 -13.07
CA LEU A 145 24.15 -13.99 -13.70
C LEU A 145 25.05 -13.17 -14.63
N LYS A 146 24.54 -12.06 -15.19
CA LYS A 146 25.34 -11.15 -16.02
C LYS A 146 26.17 -10.18 -15.17
N LEU A 147 25.64 -9.77 -14.02
CA LEU A 147 26.28 -8.74 -13.18
C LEU A 147 27.26 -9.33 -12.17
N SER A 148 26.95 -10.49 -11.60
CA SER A 148 27.74 -11.13 -10.54
C SER A 148 28.64 -12.20 -11.13
N SER A 149 29.93 -11.88 -11.29
CA SER A 149 30.93 -12.81 -11.82
C SER A 149 31.09 -14.04 -10.93
N ASP A 150 30.96 -13.90 -9.62
CA ASP A 150 31.05 -15.01 -8.67
C ASP A 150 29.83 -15.93 -8.75
N LEU A 151 28.62 -15.37 -8.89
CA LEU A 151 27.41 -16.17 -9.13
C LEU A 151 27.53 -16.94 -10.45
N LYS A 152 28.06 -16.28 -11.49
CA LYS A 152 28.26 -16.89 -12.80
C LYS A 152 29.27 -18.05 -12.75
N LYS A 153 30.40 -17.86 -12.06
CA LYS A 153 31.39 -18.92 -11.85
C LYS A 153 30.79 -20.14 -11.13
N LEU A 154 30.00 -19.92 -10.07
CA LEU A 154 29.34 -21.03 -9.37
C LEU A 154 28.31 -21.73 -10.27
N TYR A 155 27.53 -20.96 -11.02
CA TYR A 155 26.56 -21.49 -11.98
C TYR A 155 27.22 -22.34 -13.10
N ASP A 156 28.40 -21.94 -13.59
CA ASP A 156 29.10 -22.67 -14.64
C ASP A 156 29.96 -23.83 -14.12
N GLY A 157 30.42 -23.76 -12.86
CA GLY A 157 31.34 -24.73 -12.27
C GLY A 157 30.71 -25.81 -11.38
N ASP A 158 29.50 -25.61 -10.89
CA ASP A 158 28.81 -26.53 -9.97
C ASP A 158 27.46 -26.95 -10.56
N GLY A 159 27.33 -28.24 -10.87
CA GLY A 159 26.13 -28.81 -11.50
C GLY A 159 24.87 -28.71 -10.64
N ASP A 160 25.01 -28.78 -9.31
CA ASP A 160 23.87 -28.65 -8.40
C ASP A 160 23.42 -27.20 -8.31
N VAL A 161 24.35 -26.24 -8.27
CA VAL A 161 24.04 -24.80 -8.32
C VAL A 161 23.41 -24.41 -9.65
N LYS A 162 23.90 -24.98 -10.76
CA LYS A 162 23.29 -24.77 -12.07
C LYS A 162 21.84 -25.23 -12.09
N ARG A 163 21.58 -26.46 -11.65
CA ARG A 163 20.23 -27.03 -11.55
C ARG A 163 19.33 -26.20 -10.63
N LEU A 164 19.85 -25.75 -9.49
CA LEU A 164 19.15 -24.88 -8.54
C LEU A 164 18.69 -23.59 -9.23
N ILE A 165 19.60 -22.89 -9.91
CA ILE A 165 19.31 -21.60 -10.55
C ILE A 165 18.36 -21.77 -11.73
N ASP A 166 18.56 -22.80 -12.57
CA ASP A 166 17.70 -23.05 -13.73
C ASP A 166 16.25 -23.36 -13.33
N LEU A 167 16.05 -24.08 -12.24
CA LEU A 167 14.72 -24.31 -11.68
C LEU A 167 14.16 -23.05 -11.00
N ALA A 168 14.99 -22.32 -10.25
CA ALA A 168 14.57 -21.08 -9.60
C ALA A 168 14.12 -20.01 -10.61
N LYS A 169 14.74 -19.93 -11.79
CA LYS A 169 14.30 -19.05 -12.89
C LYS A 169 12.87 -19.32 -13.34
N LYS A 170 12.42 -20.58 -13.29
CA LYS A 170 11.04 -20.94 -13.64
C LYS A 170 10.03 -20.56 -12.57
N LEU A 171 10.47 -20.36 -11.33
CA LEU A 171 9.63 -19.98 -10.20
C LEU A 171 9.71 -18.48 -9.88
N GLU A 172 10.74 -17.79 -10.37
CA GLU A 172 10.88 -16.34 -10.21
C GLU A 172 9.67 -15.61 -10.79
N GLY A 173 9.12 -14.68 -9.99
CA GLY A 173 7.92 -13.93 -10.36
C GLY A 173 6.60 -14.63 -10.06
N CYS A 174 6.58 -15.95 -9.80
CA CYS A 174 5.37 -16.64 -9.40
C CYS A 174 4.83 -16.12 -8.06
N VAL A 175 3.50 -16.13 -7.91
CA VAL A 175 2.83 -15.82 -6.64
C VAL A 175 3.15 -16.90 -5.61
N ARG A 176 3.59 -16.49 -4.43
CA ARG A 176 4.01 -17.36 -3.32
C ARG A 176 2.97 -17.43 -2.21
N HIS A 177 2.37 -16.30 -1.88
CA HIS A 177 1.36 -16.20 -0.82
C HIS A 177 0.49 -14.96 -1.02
N VAL A 178 -0.65 -14.96 -0.33
CA VAL A 178 -1.54 -13.80 -0.21
C VAL A 178 -1.24 -13.05 1.08
N SER A 179 -1.37 -11.73 1.03
CA SER A 179 -1.28 -10.83 2.17
C SER A 179 -2.32 -9.74 2.03
N VAL A 180 -2.58 -9.02 3.12
CA VAL A 180 -3.39 -7.80 3.09
C VAL A 180 -2.51 -6.63 2.67
N HIS A 181 -3.05 -5.74 1.84
CA HIS A 181 -2.41 -4.49 1.46
C HIS A 181 -2.33 -3.56 2.67
N ALA A 182 -1.16 -2.95 2.90
CA ALA A 182 -0.91 -2.18 4.12
C ALA A 182 -1.80 -0.93 4.27
N ALA A 183 -2.26 -0.35 3.16
CA ALA A 183 -3.03 0.89 3.14
C ALA A 183 -4.43 0.76 2.50
N GLY A 184 -4.46 0.25 1.26
CA GLY A 184 -5.64 0.09 0.42
C GLY A 184 -6.85 -0.60 1.03
N VAL A 185 -7.94 0.15 1.00
CA VAL A 185 -9.32 -0.26 1.29
C VAL A 185 -10.16 0.07 0.05
N VAL A 186 -11.09 -0.82 -0.30
CA VAL A 186 -12.09 -0.57 -1.33
C VAL A 186 -13.45 -0.29 -0.67
N ILE A 187 -14.17 0.68 -1.20
CA ILE A 187 -15.52 1.07 -0.74
C ILE A 187 -16.48 0.98 -1.94
N GLY A 188 -17.51 0.13 -1.82
CA GLY A 188 -18.56 -0.02 -2.83
C GLY A 188 -19.80 0.79 -2.51
N ASP A 189 -20.56 1.15 -3.55
CA ASP A 189 -21.92 1.69 -3.45
C ASP A 189 -22.98 0.57 -3.23
N LYS A 190 -22.58 -0.68 -3.43
CA LYS A 190 -23.33 -1.92 -3.22
C LYS A 190 -22.44 -2.95 -2.52
N PRO A 191 -22.98 -4.09 -2.05
CA PRO A 191 -22.16 -5.17 -1.53
C PRO A 191 -21.05 -5.55 -2.51
N LEU A 192 -19.80 -5.61 -2.04
CA LEU A 192 -18.61 -5.81 -2.88
C LEU A 192 -18.67 -7.11 -3.68
N THR A 193 -19.41 -8.11 -3.18
CA THR A 193 -19.66 -9.39 -3.85
C THR A 193 -20.43 -9.27 -5.16
N GLU A 194 -21.12 -8.15 -5.42
CA GLU A 194 -21.71 -7.87 -6.73
C GLU A 194 -20.67 -7.51 -7.79
N TYR A 195 -19.49 -7.04 -7.37
CA TYR A 195 -18.42 -6.56 -8.26
C TYR A 195 -17.23 -7.52 -8.32
N LEU A 196 -16.81 -8.08 -7.18
CA LEU A 196 -15.60 -8.88 -7.06
C LEU A 196 -15.72 -9.98 -6.00
N PRO A 197 -14.95 -11.07 -6.13
CA PRO A 197 -14.84 -12.07 -5.08
C PRO A 197 -14.05 -11.53 -3.88
N ILE A 198 -14.54 -11.83 -2.68
CA ILE A 198 -13.89 -11.54 -1.39
C ILE A 198 -13.53 -12.84 -0.66
N GLN A 199 -12.57 -12.77 0.24
CA GLN A 199 -12.18 -13.88 1.12
C GLN A 199 -11.93 -13.37 2.53
N TYR A 200 -11.84 -14.27 3.50
CA TYR A 200 -11.40 -13.90 4.83
C TYR A 200 -9.94 -13.47 4.83
N ALA A 201 -9.64 -12.38 5.52
CA ALA A 201 -8.27 -11.90 5.64
C ALA A 201 -7.43 -12.96 6.38
N PRO A 202 -6.22 -13.30 5.89
CA PRO A 202 -5.35 -14.25 6.57
C PRO A 202 -4.89 -13.75 7.96
N LYS A 203 -4.83 -12.42 8.14
CA LYS A 203 -4.60 -11.66 9.38
C LYS A 203 -5.13 -10.22 9.18
N GLY A 204 -5.53 -9.52 10.24
CA GLY A 204 -5.91 -8.10 10.22
C GLY A 204 -7.24 -7.80 10.94
N ASP A 205 -7.55 -6.50 11.09
CA ASP A 205 -8.73 -6.00 11.83
C ASP A 205 -10.02 -6.01 11.02
N ILE A 206 -9.93 -5.87 9.69
CA ILE A 206 -11.06 -6.15 8.79
C ILE A 206 -11.05 -7.64 8.46
N SER A 207 -12.19 -8.30 8.67
CA SER A 207 -12.33 -9.74 8.43
C SER A 207 -12.25 -10.12 6.95
N THR A 208 -12.38 -9.19 6.01
CA THR A 208 -12.53 -9.42 4.58
C THR A 208 -11.47 -8.70 3.76
N VAL A 209 -10.94 -9.41 2.77
CA VAL A 209 -10.00 -8.90 1.77
C VAL A 209 -10.51 -9.26 0.38
N THR A 210 -10.28 -8.42 -0.61
CA THR A 210 -10.57 -8.74 -2.01
C THR A 210 -9.75 -9.94 -2.49
N GLN A 211 -10.17 -10.63 -3.55
CA GLN A 211 -9.31 -11.59 -4.25
C GLN A 211 -8.61 -10.98 -5.48
N TYR A 212 -9.00 -9.76 -5.86
CA TYR A 212 -8.38 -8.97 -6.91
C TYR A 212 -7.38 -7.98 -6.33
N SER A 213 -6.23 -7.82 -6.99
CA SER A 213 -5.23 -6.86 -6.55
C SER A 213 -5.67 -5.43 -6.87
N MET A 214 -4.90 -4.46 -6.41
CA MET A 214 -5.16 -3.04 -6.65
C MET A 214 -5.41 -2.73 -8.13
N TYR A 215 -4.66 -3.35 -9.05
CA TYR A 215 -4.76 -3.04 -10.47
C TYR A 215 -6.10 -3.49 -11.08
N GLU A 216 -6.58 -4.68 -10.70
CA GLU A 216 -7.87 -5.15 -11.19
C GLU A 216 -9.04 -4.38 -10.55
N ILE A 217 -8.91 -3.97 -9.28
CA ILE A 217 -9.91 -3.12 -8.61
C ILE A 217 -10.02 -1.75 -9.30
N GLU A 218 -8.88 -1.14 -9.64
CA GLU A 218 -8.84 0.12 -10.38
C GLU A 218 -9.45 -0.03 -11.78
N ALA A 219 -9.15 -1.14 -12.47
CA ALA A 219 -9.73 -1.45 -13.78
C ALA A 219 -11.26 -1.67 -13.74
N LEU A 220 -11.80 -2.14 -12.61
CA LEU A 220 -13.25 -2.25 -12.37
C LEU A 220 -13.90 -0.89 -12.06
N GLY A 221 -13.12 0.17 -11.87
CA GLY A 221 -13.61 1.51 -11.53
C GLY A 221 -14.12 1.62 -10.10
N LEU A 222 -13.73 0.71 -9.21
CA LEU A 222 -14.13 0.76 -7.81
C LEU A 222 -13.32 1.80 -7.04
N LEU A 223 -13.97 2.40 -6.04
CA LEU A 223 -13.35 3.41 -5.21
C LEU A 223 -12.31 2.80 -4.27
N LYS A 224 -11.04 3.09 -4.55
CA LYS A 224 -9.90 2.80 -3.66
C LYS A 224 -9.59 4.01 -2.76
N MET A 225 -9.30 3.74 -1.50
CA MET A 225 -8.74 4.70 -0.53
C MET A 225 -7.52 4.08 0.16
N ASP A 226 -6.43 4.83 0.31
CA ASP A 226 -5.23 4.38 1.01
C ASP A 226 -5.15 5.00 2.42
N PHE A 227 -5.26 4.14 3.44
CA PHE A 227 -5.11 4.50 4.85
C PHE A 227 -3.71 4.09 5.33
N LEU A 228 -2.74 5.00 5.28
CA LEU A 228 -1.36 4.69 5.66
C LEU A 228 -1.16 4.87 7.16
N GLY A 229 -0.55 3.89 7.82
CA GLY A 229 -0.03 4.05 9.17
C GLY A 229 1.43 4.51 9.12
N LEU A 230 1.77 5.66 9.70
CA LEU A 230 3.14 6.13 9.80
C LEU A 230 3.61 6.27 11.26
N ALA A 231 4.72 5.59 11.58
CA ALA A 231 5.32 5.61 12.91
C ALA A 231 5.79 7.01 13.36
N ASN A 232 6.14 7.89 12.43
CA ASN A 232 6.55 9.26 12.77
C ASN A 232 5.37 10.07 13.37
N LEU A 233 4.15 9.90 12.87
CA LEU A 233 2.95 10.55 13.41
C LEU A 233 2.65 10.06 14.82
N THR A 234 2.80 8.76 15.06
CA THR A 234 2.70 8.16 16.39
C THR A 234 3.74 8.71 17.37
N ILE A 235 4.99 8.85 16.93
CA ILE A 235 6.05 9.45 17.75
C ILE A 235 5.71 10.89 18.11
N ILE A 236 5.26 11.70 17.14
CA ILE A 236 4.83 13.08 17.37
C ILE A 236 3.66 13.11 18.36
N GLN A 237 2.67 12.23 18.19
CA GLN A 237 1.52 12.17 19.09
C GLN A 237 1.92 11.88 20.53
N ARG A 238 2.81 10.90 20.72
CA ARG A 238 3.31 10.55 22.06
C ARG A 238 4.13 11.69 22.66
N ALA A 239 4.94 12.38 21.86
CA ALA A 239 5.69 13.55 22.32
C ALA A 239 4.75 14.66 22.80
N LEU A 240 3.69 14.98 22.04
CA LEU A 240 2.69 15.97 22.42
C LEU A 240 1.99 15.60 23.74
N LYS A 241 1.57 14.34 23.90
CA LYS A 241 0.95 13.86 25.15
C LYS A 241 1.87 13.99 26.37
N ILE A 242 3.17 13.73 26.18
CA ILE A 242 4.16 13.89 27.25
C ILE A 242 4.34 15.37 27.61
N ILE A 243 4.42 16.26 26.61
CA ILE A 243 4.53 17.70 26.82
C ILE A 243 3.31 18.21 27.59
N GLU A 244 2.10 17.83 27.19
CA GLU A 244 0.85 18.19 27.86
C GLU A 244 0.82 17.70 29.31
N ALA A 245 1.23 16.45 29.55
CA ALA A 245 1.29 15.89 30.91
C ALA A 245 2.29 16.60 31.83
N VAL A 246 3.40 17.12 31.28
CA VAL A 246 4.44 17.82 32.05
C VAL A 246 4.11 19.29 32.25
N HIS A 247 3.52 19.95 31.25
CA HIS A 247 3.34 21.40 31.22
C HIS A 247 1.89 21.87 31.41
N GLY A 248 0.91 20.96 31.38
CA GLY A 248 -0.52 21.27 31.51
C GLY A 248 -1.05 22.15 30.36
N LYS A 249 -0.36 22.13 29.21
CA LYS A 249 -0.66 22.89 27.99
C LYS A 249 -0.24 22.10 26.77
#